data_AF-A0A840QH10-F1
#
_entry.id   AF-A0A840QH10-F1
#
_cell.length_a   1.000
_cell.length_b   1.000
_cell.length_c   1.000
_cell.angle_alpha   90.00
_cell.angle_beta   90.00
_cell.angle_gamma   90.00
#
_symmetry.space_group_name_H-M   'P 1'
#
loop_
_entity.id
_entity.type
_entity.pdbx_description
1 polymer ?
#
loop_
_entity_poly.entity_id
_entity_poly.type
_entity_poly.pdbx_seq_one_letter_code
_entity_poly.pdbx_strand_id
1 'polypeptide(L)'
;MRKALLVVGAIIIFIWWLNGASDARFGCGDDQTSAHAASGSCPSTLGGAAEDAEWAADRIASLPVRDDGDPTTGLLYDSEGTETRITSGDSGSAYEAAKGYISLPSKQVAGHVEAKAAATMRDAGETFAVLVLNNRPCTYASGVGCLRASAMILPAGSTMVLWWPDGGPTTVRGSA
;
A
#
# COMPACT_ATOMS: atom_id res chain seq x y z
N MET A 1 -47.70 47.55 2.63
CA MET A 1 -46.80 47.30 1.47
C MET A 1 -45.35 47.47 1.93
N ARG A 2 -44.31 46.93 1.28
CA ARG A 2 -44.22 46.08 0.07
C ARG A 2 -43.72 44.68 0.46
N LYS A 3 -44.09 43.62 -0.27
CA LYS A 3 -43.18 42.85 -1.15
C LYS A 3 -41.66 43.07 -0.92
N ALA A 4 -41.03 42.01 -0.40
CA ALA A 4 -39.78 41.36 -0.81
C ALA A 4 -38.42 42.12 -0.90
N LEU A 5 -37.41 41.52 -0.26
CA LEU A 5 -36.02 41.32 -0.73
C LEU A 5 -35.46 40.15 0.11
N LEU A 6 -35.47 38.87 -0.30
CA LEU A 6 -34.68 38.18 -1.33
C LEU A 6 -33.14 38.31 -1.21
N VAL A 7 -32.57 37.33 -0.48
CA VAL A 7 -31.40 36.51 -0.84
C VAL A 7 -30.23 37.22 -1.54
N VAL A 8 -29.15 37.44 -0.79
CA VAL A 8 -27.78 37.54 -1.32
C VAL A 8 -26.88 36.62 -0.47
N GLY A 9 -26.64 35.39 -0.95
CA GLY A 9 -25.90 34.39 -0.16
C GLY A 9 -25.79 33.03 -0.84
N ALA A 10 -25.29 32.98 -2.09
CA ALA A 10 -25.16 31.71 -2.83
C ALA A 10 -24.14 31.71 -4.00
N ILE A 11 -23.14 32.60 -4.08
CA ILE A 11 -22.18 32.61 -5.23
C ILE A 11 -20.71 32.88 -4.81
N ILE A 12 -20.18 32.15 -3.82
CA ILE A 12 -18.73 31.91 -3.67
C ILE A 12 -18.46 30.45 -3.23
N ILE A 13 -19.25 29.49 -3.71
CA ILE A 13 -19.07 28.05 -3.44
C ILE A 13 -19.26 27.26 -4.74
N PHE A 14 -18.40 27.51 -5.74
CA PHE A 14 -18.35 26.68 -6.97
C PHE A 14 -17.01 26.68 -7.72
N ILE A 15 -15.98 27.37 -7.23
CA ILE A 15 -14.67 27.51 -7.94
C ILE A 15 -13.56 26.65 -7.26
N TRP A 16 -13.86 26.01 -6.13
CA TRP A 16 -12.91 25.13 -5.41
C TRP A 16 -13.15 23.63 -5.62
N TRP A 17 -14.05 23.25 -6.54
CA TRP A 17 -14.36 21.85 -6.85
C TRP A 17 -14.04 21.47 -8.31
N LEU A 18 -13.06 22.17 -8.91
CA LEU A 18 -12.52 21.88 -10.25
C LEU A 18 -10.98 22.00 -10.31
N ASN A 19 -10.30 22.10 -9.16
CA ASN A 19 -8.88 21.78 -9.10
C ASN A 19 -8.79 20.26 -9.11
N GLY A 20 -8.41 19.69 -10.25
CA GLY A 20 -8.36 18.25 -10.43
C GLY A 20 -7.50 17.59 -9.36
N ALA A 21 -8.03 16.51 -8.77
CA ALA A 21 -7.15 15.51 -8.19
C ALA A 21 -6.32 14.98 -9.36
N SER A 22 -5.02 15.27 -9.37
CA SER A 22 -4.09 14.58 -10.24
C SER A 22 -4.15 13.09 -9.86
N ASP A 23 -4.65 12.26 -10.78
CA ASP A 23 -4.86 10.82 -10.62
C ASP A 23 -3.51 10.09 -10.53
N ALA A 24 -2.78 10.31 -9.43
CA ALA A 24 -1.41 9.84 -9.20
C ALA A 24 -1.36 8.34 -8.90
N ARG A 25 -1.76 7.52 -9.87
CA ARG A 25 -1.82 6.06 -9.75
C ARG A 25 -0.41 5.46 -9.80
N PHE A 26 -0.18 4.44 -8.97
CA PHE A 26 1.10 3.71 -8.89
C PHE A 26 2.32 4.63 -8.58
N GLY A 27 2.07 5.77 -7.92
CA GLY A 27 3.07 6.80 -7.63
C GLY A 27 3.50 7.63 -8.84
N CYS A 28 2.66 7.73 -9.88
CA CYS A 28 2.92 8.50 -11.10
C CYS A 28 1.85 9.59 -11.26
N GLY A 29 2.22 10.85 -11.01
CA GLY A 29 1.40 12.03 -11.30
C GLY A 29 2.21 13.08 -12.04
N ASP A 30 1.55 13.97 -12.78
CA ASP A 30 2.18 14.88 -13.76
C ASP A 30 3.10 15.98 -13.16
N ASP A 31 3.11 16.17 -11.83
CA ASP A 31 3.95 17.16 -11.16
C ASP A 31 5.39 16.66 -10.93
N GLN A 32 6.32 17.14 -11.75
CA GLN A 32 7.77 16.85 -11.76
C GLN A 32 8.56 17.37 -10.53
N THR A 33 7.97 17.33 -9.34
CA THR A 33 8.60 17.77 -8.08
C THR A 33 8.75 16.66 -7.02
N SER A 34 8.13 15.49 -7.25
CA SER A 34 8.56 14.25 -6.59
C SER A 34 9.60 13.55 -7.45
N ALA A 35 10.51 12.78 -6.83
CA ALA A 35 11.48 11.97 -7.58
C ALA A 35 10.72 10.91 -8.40
N HIS A 36 10.51 11.20 -9.69
CA HIS A 36 9.78 10.34 -10.60
C HIS A 36 10.56 9.06 -10.90
N ALA A 37 9.81 8.02 -11.29
CA ALA A 37 10.39 6.88 -11.96
C ALA A 37 11.15 7.38 -13.20
N ALA A 38 12.42 7.03 -13.32
CA ALA A 38 13.32 7.60 -14.31
C ALA A 38 13.28 6.86 -15.65
N SER A 39 12.56 5.74 -15.72
CA SER A 39 12.43 4.90 -16.89
C SER A 39 11.10 4.15 -16.93
N GLY A 40 10.70 3.72 -18.13
CA GLY A 40 9.46 2.98 -18.37
C GLY A 40 8.20 3.85 -18.41
N SER A 41 7.20 3.39 -19.16
CA SER A 41 5.83 3.91 -19.00
C SER A 41 5.30 3.40 -17.67
N CYS A 42 4.76 4.28 -16.83
CA CYS A 42 4.10 3.84 -15.60
C CYS A 42 3.04 2.76 -15.90
N PRO A 43 2.92 1.73 -15.04
CA PRO A 43 1.98 0.64 -15.26
C PRO A 43 0.55 1.19 -15.25
N SER A 44 -0.23 0.89 -16.29
CA SER A 44 -1.62 1.32 -16.42
C SER A 44 -2.60 0.43 -15.65
N THR A 45 -2.12 -0.67 -15.07
CA THR A 45 -2.91 -1.63 -14.28
C THR A 45 -2.07 -2.21 -13.16
N LEU A 46 -2.72 -2.66 -12.09
CA LEU A 46 -2.06 -3.35 -10.98
C LEU A 46 -1.40 -4.68 -11.42
N GLY A 47 -1.93 -5.33 -12.46
CA GLY A 47 -1.30 -6.51 -13.09
C GLY A 47 0.02 -6.17 -13.78
N GLY A 48 0.09 -5.04 -14.48
CA GLY A 48 1.36 -4.51 -15.01
C GLY A 48 2.36 -4.22 -13.90
N ALA A 49 1.93 -3.51 -12.84
CA ALA A 49 2.77 -3.21 -11.68
C ALA A 49 3.27 -4.47 -10.93
N ALA A 50 2.54 -5.58 -11.00
CA ALA A 50 2.94 -6.86 -10.42
C ALA A 50 4.06 -7.57 -11.20
N GLU A 51 4.27 -7.22 -12.47
CA GLU A 51 5.25 -7.84 -13.37
C GLU A 51 6.38 -6.88 -13.78
N ASP A 52 6.20 -5.57 -13.57
CA ASP A 52 7.15 -4.51 -13.92
C ASP A 52 8.25 -4.33 -12.86
N ALA A 53 9.41 -4.95 -13.12
CA ALA A 53 10.59 -4.85 -12.28
C ALA A 53 11.25 -3.47 -12.27
N GLU A 54 11.06 -2.66 -13.32
CA GLU A 54 11.68 -1.32 -13.43
C GLU A 54 10.89 -0.32 -12.58
N TRP A 55 9.56 -0.30 -12.74
CA TRP A 55 8.66 0.43 -11.84
C TRP A 55 8.87 0.00 -10.37
N ALA A 56 8.96 -1.31 -10.11
CA ALA A 56 9.17 -1.80 -8.75
C ALA A 56 10.50 -1.31 -8.16
N ALA A 57 11.59 -1.33 -8.93
CA ALA A 57 12.88 -0.79 -8.50
C ALA A 57 12.80 0.72 -8.17
N ASP A 58 12.10 1.51 -9.00
CA ASP A 58 11.92 2.94 -8.76
C ASP A 58 11.00 3.22 -7.55
N ARG A 59 10.02 2.37 -7.26
CA ARG A 59 9.25 2.44 -6.00
C ARG A 59 10.11 2.06 -4.79
N ILE A 60 10.98 1.05 -4.88
CA ILE A 60 11.94 0.71 -3.82
C ILE A 60 12.89 1.89 -3.57
N ALA A 61 13.43 2.50 -4.63
CA ALA A 61 14.34 3.64 -4.52
C ALA A 61 13.69 4.92 -3.94
N SER A 62 12.36 5.06 -4.05
CA SER A 62 11.60 6.16 -3.44
C SER A 62 11.39 6.03 -1.93
N LEU A 63 11.60 4.84 -1.37
CA LEU A 63 11.47 4.58 0.07
C LEU A 63 12.71 5.07 0.84
N PRO A 64 12.56 5.35 2.15
CA PRO A 64 13.72 5.68 2.98
C PRO A 64 14.77 4.57 2.93
N VAL A 65 16.04 4.95 2.75
CA VAL A 65 17.18 4.08 3.04
C VAL A 65 17.05 3.61 4.49
N ARG A 66 17.31 2.32 4.72
CA ARG A 66 17.11 1.65 5.99
C ARG A 66 18.45 1.22 6.55
N ASP A 67 18.83 1.75 7.70
CA ASP A 67 19.97 1.27 8.47
C ASP A 67 19.56 0.16 9.46
N ASP A 68 20.57 -0.44 10.13
CA ASP A 68 20.34 -1.46 11.14
C ASP A 68 19.56 -0.89 12.35
N GLY A 69 18.38 -1.45 12.61
CA GLY A 69 17.47 -1.01 13.68
C GLY A 69 16.32 -0.11 13.23
N ASP A 70 16.36 0.46 12.03
CA ASP A 70 15.28 1.30 11.50
C ASP A 70 13.97 0.52 11.27
N PRO A 71 12.81 1.20 11.10
CA PRO A 71 11.58 0.54 10.67
C PRO A 71 11.61 0.21 9.17
N THR A 72 11.04 -0.94 8.81
CA THR A 72 10.72 -1.25 7.40
C THR A 72 9.57 -0.35 6.97
N THR A 73 9.66 0.25 5.79
CA THR A 73 8.57 0.98 5.14
C THR A 73 8.23 0.29 3.83
N GLY A 74 6.96 0.32 3.45
CA GLY A 74 6.48 -0.15 2.16
C GLY A 74 5.31 0.66 1.62
N LEU A 75 5.04 0.45 0.34
CA LEU A 75 3.96 1.06 -0.42
C LEU A 75 3.04 -0.06 -0.90
N LEU A 76 1.80 -0.05 -0.41
CA LEU A 76 0.74 -0.95 -0.86
C LEU A 76 -0.08 -0.24 -1.94
N TYR A 77 -0.25 -0.90 -3.09
CA TYR A 77 -1.08 -0.43 -4.20
C TYR A 77 -2.31 -1.32 -4.34
N ASP A 78 -3.48 -0.70 -4.30
CA ASP A 78 -4.79 -1.35 -4.48
C ASP A 78 -5.17 -1.50 -5.97
N SER A 79 -6.36 -2.00 -6.22
CA SER A 79 -6.90 -2.24 -7.57
C SER A 79 -7.05 -0.98 -8.43
N GLU A 80 -7.20 0.21 -7.83
CA GLU A 80 -7.22 1.50 -8.53
C GLU A 80 -5.82 2.10 -8.72
N GLY A 81 -4.80 1.55 -8.05
CA GLY A 81 -3.43 2.06 -8.02
C GLY A 81 -3.20 3.12 -6.94
N THR A 82 -4.10 3.24 -5.95
CA THR A 82 -3.93 4.14 -4.81
C THR A 82 -2.74 3.70 -3.97
N GLU A 83 -1.82 4.62 -3.68
CA GLU A 83 -0.68 4.35 -2.79
C GLU A 83 -1.07 4.47 -1.31
N THR A 84 -0.88 3.40 -0.54
CA THR A 84 -0.93 3.43 0.93
C THR A 84 0.45 3.13 1.51
N ARG A 85 1.07 4.12 2.16
CA ARG A 85 2.33 3.93 2.88
C ARG A 85 2.12 3.21 4.21
N ILE A 86 2.89 2.15 4.45
CA ILE A 86 2.82 1.32 5.66
C ILE A 86 4.22 1.24 6.27
N THR A 87 4.32 1.50 7.57
CA THR A 87 5.57 1.40 8.34
C THR A 87 5.46 0.34 9.43
N SER A 88 6.53 -0.42 9.63
CA SER A 88 6.61 -1.46 10.66
C SER A 88 6.61 -0.87 12.07
N GLY A 89 6.09 -1.62 13.03
CA GLY A 89 6.05 -1.27 14.45
C GLY A 89 4.70 -1.62 15.07
N ASP A 90 4.66 -1.62 16.39
CA ASP A 90 3.54 -2.19 17.17
C ASP A 90 2.43 -1.17 17.46
N SER A 91 1.96 -0.49 16.41
CA SER A 91 0.92 0.55 16.50
C SER A 91 0.12 0.72 15.20
N GLY A 92 -1.04 1.37 15.35
CA GLY A 92 -2.00 1.67 14.27
C GLY A 92 -3.11 0.63 14.12
N SER A 93 -4.17 0.98 13.39
CA SER A 93 -5.32 0.09 13.14
C SER A 93 -4.90 -1.20 12.44
N ALA A 94 -4.05 -1.11 11.40
CA ALA A 94 -3.57 -2.27 10.66
C ALA A 94 -2.75 -3.27 11.51
N TYR A 95 -2.07 -2.79 12.57
CA TYR A 95 -1.38 -3.66 13.54
C TYR A 95 -2.37 -4.42 14.41
N GLU A 96 -3.40 -3.74 14.94
CA GLU A 96 -4.43 -4.38 15.76
C GLU A 96 -5.31 -5.34 14.95
N ALA A 97 -5.62 -5.01 13.69
CA ALA A 97 -6.28 -5.89 12.74
C ALA A 97 -5.43 -7.15 12.48
N ALA A 98 -4.15 -6.99 12.11
CA ALA A 98 -3.24 -8.13 11.91
C ALA A 98 -3.13 -9.02 13.17
N LYS A 99 -3.09 -8.44 14.38
CA LYS A 99 -3.14 -9.15 15.67
C LYS A 99 -4.44 -9.91 15.94
N GLY A 100 -5.55 -9.44 15.38
CA GLY A 100 -6.86 -10.09 15.42
C GLY A 100 -6.91 -11.31 14.50
N TYR A 101 -6.27 -11.23 13.33
CA TYR A 101 -6.27 -12.29 12.32
C TYR A 101 -5.27 -13.43 12.60
N ILE A 102 -4.22 -13.22 13.42
CA ILE A 102 -3.22 -14.26 13.70
C ILE A 102 -3.16 -14.72 15.17
N SER A 103 -3.09 -16.04 15.34
CA SER A 103 -2.85 -16.70 16.62
C SER A 103 -1.36 -16.68 17.01
N LEU A 104 -1.07 -16.98 18.29
CA LEU A 104 0.30 -17.21 18.76
C LEU A 104 0.86 -18.52 18.15
N PRO A 105 2.18 -18.62 17.86
CA PRO A 105 3.24 -17.66 18.18
C PRO A 105 3.39 -16.50 17.17
N SER A 106 2.62 -16.50 16.08
CA SER A 106 2.82 -15.59 14.94
C SER A 106 2.64 -14.10 15.24
N LYS A 107 2.10 -13.70 16.40
CA LYS A 107 1.82 -12.28 16.72
C LYS A 107 3.02 -11.34 16.59
N GLN A 108 4.25 -11.84 16.66
CA GLN A 108 5.47 -11.06 16.40
C GLN A 108 5.52 -10.46 14.99
N VAL A 109 4.94 -11.12 13.97
CA VAL A 109 4.86 -10.55 12.61
C VAL A 109 3.83 -9.43 12.47
N ALA A 110 2.90 -9.25 13.42
CA ALA A 110 1.77 -8.32 13.20
C ALA A 110 2.23 -6.86 13.05
N GLY A 111 3.36 -6.51 13.68
CA GLY A 111 4.01 -5.22 13.51
C GLY A 111 4.71 -5.05 12.16
N HIS A 112 4.89 -6.10 11.37
CA HIS A 112 5.61 -6.05 10.09
C HIS A 112 4.72 -5.57 8.95
N VAL A 113 5.33 -4.96 7.93
CA VAL A 113 4.62 -4.28 6.84
C VAL A 113 3.73 -5.25 6.06
N GLU A 114 4.20 -6.47 5.82
CA GLU A 114 3.51 -7.51 5.05
C GLU A 114 2.24 -8.00 5.76
N ALA A 115 2.28 -8.11 7.10
CA ALA A 115 1.13 -8.50 7.90
C ALA A 115 0.09 -7.37 7.99
N LYS A 116 0.55 -6.12 8.16
CA LYS A 116 -0.31 -4.93 8.12
C LYS A 116 -0.98 -4.77 6.76
N ALA A 117 -0.23 -4.93 5.66
CA ALA A 117 -0.75 -4.86 4.30
C ALA A 117 -1.82 -5.93 4.03
N ALA A 118 -1.56 -7.18 4.45
CA ALA A 118 -2.55 -8.26 4.34
C ALA A 118 -3.82 -7.97 5.16
N ALA A 119 -3.69 -7.34 6.34
CA ALA A 119 -4.84 -6.93 7.15
C ALA A 119 -5.61 -5.78 6.50
N THR A 120 -4.92 -4.77 5.96
CA THR A 120 -5.52 -3.68 5.17
C THR A 120 -6.30 -4.21 3.98
N MET A 121 -5.74 -5.17 3.22
CA MET A 121 -6.47 -5.83 2.12
C MET A 121 -7.72 -6.56 2.61
N ARG A 122 -7.63 -7.31 3.72
CA ARG A 122 -8.76 -8.03 4.31
C ARG A 122 -9.89 -7.10 4.75
N ASP A 123 -9.54 -6.00 5.41
CA ASP A 123 -10.48 -5.01 5.94
C ASP A 123 -11.15 -4.21 4.82
N ALA A 124 -10.43 -3.93 3.72
CA ALA A 124 -10.94 -3.25 2.53
C ALA A 124 -11.72 -4.17 1.58
N GLY A 125 -11.51 -5.50 1.66
CA GLY A 125 -12.07 -6.47 0.70
C GLY A 125 -11.27 -6.60 -0.60
N GLU A 126 -10.03 -6.09 -0.64
CA GLU A 126 -9.16 -6.17 -1.82
C GLU A 126 -8.75 -7.61 -2.12
N THR A 127 -8.97 -8.04 -3.37
CA THR A 127 -8.61 -9.39 -3.84
C THR A 127 -7.25 -9.45 -4.53
N PHE A 128 -6.72 -8.32 -4.98
CA PHE A 128 -5.40 -8.21 -5.60
C PHE A 128 -4.70 -6.93 -5.14
N ALA A 129 -3.41 -7.01 -4.79
CA ALA A 129 -2.59 -5.86 -4.45
C ALA A 129 -1.10 -6.10 -4.78
N VAL A 130 -0.35 -5.01 -4.90
CA VAL A 130 1.12 -5.03 -5.02
C VAL A 130 1.72 -4.31 -3.82
N LEU A 131 2.66 -4.95 -3.14
CA LEU A 131 3.37 -4.41 -1.98
C LEU A 131 4.86 -4.27 -2.28
N VAL A 132 5.36 -3.05 -2.28
CA VAL A 132 6.78 -2.73 -2.41
C VAL A 132 7.37 -2.45 -1.03
N LEU A 133 8.55 -2.98 -0.72
CA LEU A 133 9.22 -2.85 0.59
C LEU A 133 10.64 -2.29 0.44
N ASN A 134 11.15 -1.59 1.47
CA ASN A 134 12.57 -1.22 1.58
C ASN A 134 13.44 -2.27 2.30
N ASN A 135 12.89 -3.44 2.61
CA ASN A 135 13.59 -4.51 3.31
C ASN A 135 13.06 -5.88 2.88
N ARG A 136 13.90 -6.91 2.97
CA ARG A 136 13.52 -8.29 2.68
C ARG A 136 12.47 -8.81 3.69
N PRO A 137 11.43 -9.52 3.23
CA PRO A 137 10.48 -10.18 4.11
C PRO A 137 11.12 -11.14 5.10
N CYS A 138 10.63 -11.11 6.34
CA CYS A 138 11.26 -11.84 7.43
C CYS A 138 11.19 -13.37 7.29
N THR A 139 12.31 -14.05 7.55
CA THR A 139 12.40 -15.52 7.61
C THR A 139 12.67 -15.97 9.05
N TYR A 140 11.64 -16.41 9.78
CA TYR A 140 11.80 -16.91 11.14
C TYR A 140 12.18 -18.39 11.18
N ALA A 141 13.14 -18.75 12.05
CA ALA A 141 13.53 -20.14 12.32
C ALA A 141 12.39 -21.00 12.89
N SER A 142 11.34 -20.39 13.44
CA SER A 142 10.11 -21.06 13.90
C SER A 142 9.19 -21.56 12.77
N GLY A 143 9.55 -21.33 11.50
CA GLY A 143 8.83 -21.84 10.33
C GLY A 143 7.68 -20.96 9.82
N VAL A 144 7.29 -19.91 10.55
CA VAL A 144 6.28 -18.93 10.10
C VAL A 144 6.95 -17.59 9.82
N GLY A 145 7.53 -17.45 8.63
CA GLY A 145 8.02 -16.17 8.11
C GLY A 145 6.89 -15.21 7.71
N CYS A 146 7.25 -13.98 7.40
CA CYS A 146 6.32 -12.89 7.05
C CYS A 146 5.38 -13.26 5.90
N LEU A 147 5.90 -13.90 4.84
CA LEU A 147 5.11 -14.36 3.70
C LEU A 147 4.02 -15.38 4.12
N ARG A 148 4.36 -16.31 5.02
CA ARG A 148 3.41 -17.32 5.50
C ARG A 148 2.36 -16.71 6.42
N ALA A 149 2.75 -15.76 7.27
CA ALA A 149 1.79 -15.03 8.11
C ALA A 149 0.83 -14.19 7.27
N SER A 150 1.34 -13.46 6.26
CA SER A 150 0.51 -12.70 5.32
C SER A 150 -0.49 -13.59 4.59
N ALA A 151 -0.08 -14.78 4.13
CA ALA A 151 -0.99 -15.78 3.55
C ALA A 151 -2.08 -16.30 4.52
N MET A 152 -1.86 -16.23 5.84
CA MET A 152 -2.86 -16.57 6.87
C MET A 152 -3.72 -15.38 7.32
N ILE A 153 -3.38 -14.16 6.88
CA ILE A 153 -4.21 -12.97 7.10
C ILE A 153 -5.08 -12.72 5.87
N LEU A 154 -4.49 -12.78 4.67
CA LEU A 154 -5.15 -12.59 3.39
C LEU A 154 -6.38 -13.51 3.20
N PRO A 155 -7.55 -12.98 2.78
CA PRO A 155 -8.74 -13.78 2.49
C PRO A 155 -8.48 -14.89 1.47
N ALA A 156 -9.09 -16.06 1.64
CA ALA A 156 -9.03 -17.13 0.65
C ALA A 156 -9.36 -16.63 -0.78
N GLY A 157 -8.47 -16.93 -1.74
CA GLY A 157 -8.60 -16.50 -3.13
C GLY A 157 -7.98 -15.13 -3.45
N SER A 158 -7.66 -14.30 -2.44
CA SER A 158 -6.90 -13.07 -2.67
C SER A 158 -5.42 -13.34 -2.94
N THR A 159 -4.73 -12.38 -3.57
CA THR A 159 -3.30 -12.44 -3.88
C THR A 159 -2.63 -11.09 -3.65
N MET A 160 -1.49 -11.10 -2.97
CA MET A 160 -0.60 -9.95 -2.83
C MET A 160 0.74 -10.28 -3.50
N VAL A 161 1.24 -9.42 -4.39
CA VAL A 161 2.55 -9.59 -5.04
C VAL A 161 3.56 -8.69 -4.34
N LEU A 162 4.67 -9.26 -3.87
CA LEU A 162 5.69 -8.54 -3.11
C LEU A 162 6.95 -8.26 -3.94
N TRP A 163 7.47 -7.06 -3.76
CA TRP A 163 8.77 -6.59 -4.25
C TRP A 163 9.60 -6.04 -3.08
N TRP A 164 10.92 -6.25 -3.09
CA TRP A 164 11.86 -5.74 -2.09
C TRP A 164 13.29 -5.69 -2.67
N PRO A 165 14.29 -5.08 -2.01
CA PRO A 165 15.66 -5.00 -2.55
C PRO A 165 16.25 -6.38 -2.85
N ASP A 166 16.82 -6.55 -4.03
CA ASP A 166 17.35 -7.84 -4.54
C ASP A 166 16.29 -8.97 -4.64
N GLY A 167 15.00 -8.63 -4.57
CA GLY A 167 13.87 -9.55 -4.65
C GLY A 167 13.05 -9.40 -5.93
N GLY A 168 12.79 -10.53 -6.62
CA GLY A 168 11.82 -10.58 -7.72
C GLY A 168 10.36 -10.67 -7.23
N PRO A 169 9.39 -10.60 -8.15
CA PRO A 169 7.97 -10.57 -7.80
C PRO A 169 7.57 -11.87 -7.11
N THR A 170 7.10 -11.76 -5.87
CA THR A 170 6.80 -12.92 -5.03
C THR A 170 5.32 -12.95 -4.68
N THR A 171 4.60 -13.91 -5.24
CA THR A 171 3.16 -14.09 -5.02
C THR A 171 2.88 -14.70 -3.64
N VAL A 172 2.10 -13.99 -2.82
CA VAL A 172 1.50 -14.51 -1.58
C VAL A 172 0.00 -14.70 -1.81
N ARG A 173 -0.50 -15.93 -1.67
CA ARG A 173 -1.92 -16.26 -1.83
C ARG A 173 -2.61 -16.41 -0.48
N GLY A 174 -3.81 -15.85 -0.35
CA GLY A 174 -4.61 -15.97 0.86
C GLY A 174 -5.16 -17.37 1.10
N SER A 175 -5.20 -17.74 2.39
CA SER A 175 -5.60 -19.08 2.87
C SER A 175 -6.53 -19.03 4.09
N ALA A 176 -7.13 -17.87 4.37
CA ALA A 176 -7.85 -17.54 5.61
C ALA A 176 -9.29 -17.06 5.41
#